data_AF-A0A9P0QMW8-F1
#
_entry.id   AF-A0A9P0QMW8-F1
#
_cell.length_a   1.000
_cell.length_b   1.000
_cell.length_c   1.000
_cell.angle_alpha   90.00
_cell.angle_beta   90.00
_cell.angle_gamma   90.00
#
_symmetry.space_group_name_H-M   'P 1'
#
loop_
_entity.id
_entity.type
_entity.pdbx_description
1 polymer ?
#
loop_
_entity_poly.entity_id
_entity_poly.type
_entity_poly.pdbx_seq_one_letter_code
_entity_poly.pdbx_strand_id
1 'polypeptide(L)'
;MPQRFDCDCKDCLRTSNHFIQSALYKLQATEDTREMILSLKAKIGLGVLLSYTSFELYMQIRTQSVITKRKQEFKKLKESSLSGTALDVDYVKFKSATVAGMFVNPFDEYRPQTAFEFLLVRILEAFESIYANSFELHNKIPGDAGEGGKDIEDVLKSHKPDLAILRQNSLILQKCLELNDFRQLSEPSTSSFFQRLPKLRDQLIFTWLGQSCSLVQVSGINILTDPILSNHLISPSIGPKRLVPAPLTLEDINYATNNKVDFVFVSHDHPDHLELDLVKKIGNKTTWIVPLGLKKKLNRKGIYNVIEMDWWDTLPLNEYIKSNSGVPTALADKYEVVCLPAMHWSGRYIIDSNKSLWCSFVIRRNGESLVYHAGDTGYSKELFQTIGEIFGPLKLALLPIGQYCPSWHQKPRHISPEESIKIAQHLRSESVMGVHWGTFKISSEPILEPKILLEEIAKDQGKPEHYLAPKLGMTYLYDLSNQKPAKESSVN
;
A
#
# COMPACT_ATOMS: atom_id res chain seq x y z
N MET A 1 8.23 -40.02 58.38
CA MET A 1 7.59 -41.22 57.78
C MET A 1 6.26 -40.80 57.16
N PRO A 2 5.73 -41.45 56.12
CA PRO A 2 6.05 -42.80 55.60
C PRO A 2 6.44 -42.76 54.09
N GLN A 3 6.82 -43.82 53.38
CA GLN A 3 7.28 -45.19 53.63
C GLN A 3 7.99 -45.62 52.34
N ARG A 4 9.10 -46.34 52.47
CA ARG A 4 9.72 -47.12 51.39
C ARG A 4 8.84 -48.33 51.07
N PHE A 5 8.75 -48.67 49.79
CA PHE A 5 8.52 -50.04 49.35
C PHE A 5 9.59 -50.40 48.33
N ASP A 6 10.53 -51.24 48.77
CA ASP A 6 11.33 -52.11 47.92
C ASP A 6 10.42 -53.21 47.37
N CYS A 7 10.54 -53.51 46.08
CA CYS A 7 10.22 -54.81 45.51
C CYS A 7 11.28 -55.16 44.48
N ASP A 8 12.23 -55.97 44.94
CA ASP A 8 13.16 -56.75 44.14
C ASP A 8 12.40 -57.92 43.50
N CYS A 9 12.48 -58.11 42.18
CA CYS A 9 12.55 -59.43 41.55
C CYS A 9 12.67 -59.33 40.03
N LYS A 10 13.87 -59.72 39.57
CA LYS A 10 14.16 -60.49 38.36
C LYS A 10 12.92 -61.12 37.68
N ASP A 11 12.42 -60.51 36.61
CA ASP A 11 11.77 -61.24 35.49
C ASP A 11 11.47 -60.38 34.23
N CYS A 12 12.26 -59.33 33.96
CA CYS A 12 12.09 -58.50 32.75
C CYS A 12 13.33 -58.48 31.83
N LEU A 13 14.08 -59.59 31.77
CA LEU A 13 15.24 -59.76 30.88
C LEU A 13 15.11 -60.99 29.97
N ARG A 14 13.88 -61.34 29.56
CA ARG A 14 13.64 -62.41 28.57
C ARG A 14 12.75 -62.05 27.39
N THR A 15 12.37 -60.78 27.24
CA THR A 15 11.63 -60.27 26.08
C THR A 15 12.37 -59.19 25.29
N SER A 16 13.53 -58.73 25.76
CA SER A 16 14.35 -57.70 25.09
C SER A 16 15.34 -58.24 24.05
N ASN A 17 15.71 -59.53 24.09
CA ASN A 17 16.65 -60.11 23.10
C ASN A 17 15.97 -60.61 21.81
N HIS A 18 14.67 -60.92 21.82
CA HIS A 18 13.97 -61.40 20.63
C HIS A 18 13.52 -60.26 19.69
N PHE A 19 13.26 -59.08 20.25
CA PHE A 19 12.89 -57.88 19.47
C PHE A 19 14.10 -57.20 18.82
N ILE A 20 15.25 -57.16 19.51
CA ILE A 20 16.48 -56.56 18.98
C ILE A 20 17.11 -57.44 17.89
N GLN A 21 17.08 -58.78 18.03
CA GLN A 21 17.52 -59.67 16.96
C GLN A 21 16.57 -59.67 15.74
N SER A 22 15.25 -59.54 15.93
CA SER A 22 14.29 -59.39 14.82
C SER A 22 14.47 -58.07 14.05
N ALA A 23 14.77 -56.98 14.77
CA ALA A 23 15.05 -55.67 14.16
C ALA A 23 16.41 -55.65 13.44
N LEU A 24 17.45 -56.27 14.02
CA LEU A 24 18.78 -56.36 13.39
C LEU A 24 18.81 -57.32 12.19
N TYR A 25 18.07 -58.44 12.23
CA TYR A 25 17.96 -59.35 11.09
C TYR A 25 17.13 -58.73 9.94
N LYS A 26 16.16 -57.86 10.23
CA LYS A 26 15.47 -57.05 9.22
C LYS A 26 16.32 -55.90 8.67
N LEU A 27 17.29 -55.40 9.43
CA LEU A 27 18.24 -54.37 8.97
C LEU A 27 19.43 -54.96 8.20
N GLN A 28 19.83 -56.21 8.48
CA GLN A 28 20.87 -56.94 7.74
C GLN A 28 20.36 -57.69 6.51
N ALA A 29 19.05 -57.95 6.39
CA ALA A 29 18.44 -58.56 5.20
C ALA A 29 18.00 -57.53 4.13
N THR A 30 18.41 -56.28 4.25
CA THR A 30 18.18 -55.24 3.24
C THR A 30 19.45 -54.45 2.95
N GLU A 31 20.57 -55.13 2.74
CA GLU A 31 21.60 -54.65 1.80
C GLU A 31 21.18 -55.01 0.36
N ASP A 32 19.93 -54.71 0.02
CA ASP A 32 19.52 -54.57 -1.37
C ASP A 32 19.85 -53.12 -1.69
N THR A 33 20.98 -52.89 -2.38
CA THR A 33 21.29 -51.59 -3.01
C THR A 33 20.25 -51.30 -4.09
N ARG A 34 19.01 -51.05 -3.67
CA ARG A 34 18.02 -50.38 -4.50
C ARG A 34 18.53 -48.97 -4.64
N GLU A 35 19.12 -48.67 -5.80
CA GLU A 35 19.14 -47.31 -6.28
C GLU A 35 17.76 -46.73 -6.01
N MET A 36 17.68 -45.69 -5.18
CA MET A 36 16.43 -45.04 -4.88
C MET A 36 16.03 -44.25 -6.13
N ILE A 37 15.50 -44.96 -7.14
CA ILE A 37 15.12 -44.39 -8.41
C ILE A 37 13.89 -43.52 -8.15
N LEU A 38 14.13 -42.21 -8.00
CA LEU A 38 13.06 -41.22 -7.90
C LEU A 38 12.05 -41.43 -9.03
N SER A 39 10.76 -41.38 -8.70
CA SER A 39 9.70 -41.42 -9.71
C SER A 39 9.88 -40.27 -10.72
N LEU A 40 9.37 -40.42 -11.95
CA LEU A 40 9.45 -39.35 -12.95
C LEU A 40 8.86 -38.03 -12.43
N LYS A 41 7.75 -38.09 -11.67
CA LYS A 41 7.15 -36.92 -11.02
C LYS A 41 8.09 -36.27 -10.01
N ALA A 42 8.78 -37.07 -9.19
CA ALA A 42 9.76 -36.56 -8.23
C ALA A 42 10.99 -35.96 -8.92
N LYS A 43 11.47 -36.57 -10.02
CA LYS A 43 12.57 -36.03 -10.84
C LYS A 43 12.19 -34.69 -11.49
N ILE A 44 10.99 -34.59 -12.07
CA ILE A 44 10.47 -33.34 -12.63
C ILE A 44 10.33 -32.28 -11.53
N GLY A 45 9.70 -32.63 -10.40
CA GLY A 45 9.54 -31.71 -9.27
C GLY A 45 10.87 -31.19 -8.74
N LEU A 46 11.86 -32.08 -8.57
CA LEU A 46 13.20 -31.70 -8.15
C LEU A 46 13.90 -30.80 -9.19
N GLY A 47 13.76 -31.09 -10.49
CA GLY A 47 14.31 -30.26 -11.57
C GLY A 47 13.73 -28.84 -11.59
N VAL A 48 12.41 -28.70 -11.41
CA VAL A 48 11.74 -27.39 -11.30
C VAL A 48 12.22 -26.65 -10.05
N LEU A 49 12.27 -27.32 -8.90
CA LEU A 49 12.73 -26.73 -7.64
C LEU A 49 14.17 -26.23 -7.76
N LEU A 50 15.09 -27.07 -8.27
CA LEU A 50 16.50 -26.70 -8.47
C LEU A 50 16.67 -25.52 -9.43
N SER A 51 15.90 -25.51 -10.52
CA SER A 51 15.94 -24.40 -11.49
C SER A 51 15.48 -23.10 -10.85
N TYR A 52 14.37 -23.15 -10.10
CA TYR A 52 13.83 -21.99 -9.39
C TYR A 52 14.78 -21.48 -8.30
N THR A 53 15.31 -22.36 -7.44
CA THR A 53 16.25 -21.97 -6.39
C THR A 53 17.55 -21.40 -6.95
N SER A 54 18.04 -21.94 -8.07
CA SER A 54 19.20 -21.40 -8.78
C SER A 54 18.92 -20.00 -9.35
N PHE A 55 17.72 -19.80 -9.91
CA PHE A 55 17.29 -18.49 -10.41
C PHE A 55 17.15 -17.46 -9.28
N GLU A 56 16.52 -17.82 -8.16
CA GLU A 56 16.42 -16.94 -6.99
C GLU A 56 17.80 -16.59 -6.41
N LEU A 57 18.70 -17.56 -6.29
CA LEU A 57 20.07 -17.32 -5.85
C LEU A 57 20.79 -16.35 -6.79
N TYR A 58 20.64 -16.53 -8.12
CA TYR A 58 21.15 -15.59 -9.11
C TYR A 58 20.56 -14.18 -8.91
N MET A 59 19.24 -14.07 -8.78
CA MET A 59 18.56 -12.79 -8.55
C MET A 59 19.08 -12.09 -7.30
N GLN A 60 19.25 -12.84 -6.20
CA GLN A 60 19.77 -12.31 -4.94
C GLN A 60 21.22 -11.81 -5.08
N ILE A 61 22.12 -12.62 -5.65
CA ILE A 61 23.53 -12.24 -5.85
C ILE A 61 23.63 -10.98 -6.72
N ARG A 62 22.87 -10.94 -7.82
CA ARG A 62 22.89 -9.80 -8.75
C ARG A 62 22.30 -8.54 -8.12
N THR A 63 21.21 -8.66 -7.36
CA THR A 63 20.61 -7.54 -6.63
C THR A 63 21.60 -6.97 -5.61
N GLN A 64 22.25 -7.83 -4.82
CA GLN A 64 23.26 -7.38 -3.84
C GLN A 64 24.48 -6.73 -4.51
N SER A 65 24.87 -7.20 -5.70
CA SER A 65 25.90 -6.54 -6.49
C SER A 65 25.49 -5.11 -6.91
N VAL A 66 24.24 -4.90 -7.31
CA VAL A 66 23.69 -3.57 -7.64
C VAL A 66 23.71 -2.65 -6.41
N ILE A 67 23.20 -3.13 -5.26
CA ILE A 67 23.17 -2.37 -4.00
C ILE A 67 24.59 -1.97 -3.58
N THR A 68 25.53 -2.93 -3.57
CA THR A 68 26.92 -2.69 -3.18
C THR A 68 27.59 -1.66 -4.08
N LYS A 69 27.39 -1.76 -5.41
CA LYS A 69 27.94 -0.81 -6.37
C LYS A 69 27.41 0.60 -6.14
N ARG A 70 26.10 0.75 -5.90
CA ARG A 70 25.46 2.05 -5.62
C ARG A 70 25.92 2.68 -4.32
N LYS A 71 26.11 1.88 -3.28
CA LYS A 71 26.70 2.36 -2.01
C LYS A 71 28.10 2.92 -2.21
N GLN A 72 28.93 2.24 -3.00
CA GLN A 72 30.28 2.71 -3.30
C GLN A 72 30.25 4.00 -4.13
N GLU A 73 29.37 4.09 -5.12
CA GLU A 73 29.16 5.28 -5.94
C GLU A 73 28.66 6.46 -5.10
N PHE A 74 27.64 6.24 -4.27
CA PHE A 74 27.13 7.20 -3.30
C PHE A 74 28.22 7.73 -2.37
N LYS A 75 29.05 6.84 -1.80
CA LYS A 75 30.15 7.23 -0.92
C LYS A 75 31.16 8.13 -1.65
N LYS A 76 31.56 7.75 -2.87
CA LYS A 76 32.46 8.57 -3.71
C LYS A 76 31.87 9.93 -4.03
N LEU A 77 30.58 9.96 -4.41
CA LEU A 77 29.88 11.20 -4.73
C LEU A 77 29.77 12.09 -3.50
N LYS A 78 29.45 11.54 -2.32
CA LYS A 78 29.37 12.28 -1.07
C LYS A 78 30.72 12.85 -0.62
N GLU A 79 31.80 12.09 -0.80
CA GLU A 79 33.17 12.56 -0.56
C GLU A 79 33.56 13.69 -1.52
N SER A 80 33.11 13.64 -2.78
CA SER A 80 33.33 14.70 -3.76
C SER A 80 32.41 15.91 -3.60
N SER A 81 31.16 15.73 -3.16
CA SER A 81 30.14 16.78 -3.06
C SER A 81 30.28 17.66 -1.83
N LEU A 82 31.12 17.26 -0.86
CA LEU A 82 31.69 18.14 0.16
C LEU A 82 32.41 19.36 -0.44
N SER A 83 32.59 19.43 -1.77
CA SER A 83 33.04 20.59 -2.53
C SER A 83 31.96 21.40 -3.28
N GLY A 84 30.65 21.18 -3.12
CA GLY A 84 29.65 22.20 -3.54
C GLY A 84 28.25 21.83 -4.03
N THR A 85 27.79 20.57 -4.11
CA THR A 85 26.41 20.26 -4.56
C THR A 85 25.83 19.00 -3.91
N ALA A 86 25.05 19.15 -2.83
CA ALA A 86 24.57 18.04 -1.99
C ALA A 86 23.32 17.31 -2.52
N LEU A 87 22.46 17.97 -3.31
CA LEU A 87 21.13 17.44 -3.66
C LEU A 87 21.13 16.27 -4.66
N ASP A 88 22.12 16.17 -5.56
CA ASP A 88 22.12 15.16 -6.62
C ASP A 88 22.60 13.76 -6.13
N VAL A 89 23.18 13.72 -4.93
CA VAL A 89 23.88 12.54 -4.40
C VAL A 89 22.90 11.52 -3.81
N ASP A 90 21.83 11.97 -3.14
CA ASP A 90 20.88 11.08 -2.47
C ASP A 90 19.97 10.31 -3.45
N TYR A 91 19.69 10.88 -4.63
CA TYR A 91 18.96 10.19 -5.70
C TYR A 91 19.65 8.92 -6.17
N VAL A 92 21.00 8.90 -6.21
CA VAL A 92 21.78 7.79 -6.76
C VAL A 92 21.57 6.49 -5.99
N LYS A 93 21.40 6.58 -4.68
CA LYS A 93 21.20 5.42 -3.83
C LYS A 93 19.87 4.72 -4.09
N PHE A 94 18.82 5.51 -4.32
CA PHE A 94 17.44 5.04 -4.42
C PHE A 94 16.87 5.10 -5.84
N LYS A 95 17.70 4.92 -6.88
CA LYS A 95 17.20 4.77 -8.25
C LYS A 95 16.48 3.43 -8.42
N SER A 96 15.50 3.32 -9.31
CA SER A 96 14.95 2.01 -9.67
C SER A 96 16.05 1.13 -10.28
N ALA A 97 15.91 -0.19 -10.18
CA ALA A 97 16.87 -1.14 -10.74
C ALA A 97 16.14 -2.35 -11.29
N THR A 98 16.72 -2.97 -12.32
CA THR A 98 16.25 -4.24 -12.84
C THR A 98 17.36 -5.28 -12.87
N VAL A 99 16.98 -6.54 -12.65
CA VAL A 99 17.82 -7.72 -12.83
C VAL A 99 17.01 -8.71 -13.65
N ALA A 100 17.58 -9.23 -14.74
CA ALA A 100 16.88 -10.15 -15.65
C ALA A 100 15.49 -9.65 -16.14
N GLY A 101 15.34 -8.32 -16.30
CA GLY A 101 14.09 -7.71 -16.74
C GLY A 101 12.99 -7.61 -15.66
N MET A 102 13.32 -7.89 -14.40
CA MET A 102 12.44 -7.69 -13.24
C MET A 102 12.96 -6.55 -12.37
N PHE A 103 12.05 -5.73 -11.84
CA PHE A 103 12.40 -4.71 -10.86
C PHE A 103 12.85 -5.34 -9.54
N VAL A 104 13.83 -4.72 -8.88
CA VAL A 104 14.39 -5.17 -7.62
C VAL A 104 14.48 -4.04 -6.61
N ASN A 105 14.33 -4.36 -5.33
CA ASN A 105 14.50 -3.40 -4.24
C ASN A 105 15.99 -3.07 -4.05
N PRO A 106 16.39 -1.78 -4.10
CA PRO A 106 17.75 -1.37 -3.81
C PRO A 106 18.00 -1.10 -2.31
N PHE A 107 17.12 -1.59 -1.43
CA PHE A 107 17.17 -1.35 0.02
C PHE A 107 17.87 -2.49 0.74
N ASP A 108 18.67 -2.17 1.77
CA ASP A 108 19.36 -3.18 2.58
C ASP A 108 18.39 -3.93 3.48
N GLU A 109 17.35 -3.23 3.93
CA GLU A 109 16.30 -3.73 4.79
C GLU A 109 15.37 -4.70 4.04
N TYR A 110 15.38 -4.67 2.70
CA TYR A 110 14.51 -5.54 1.91
C TYR A 110 15.01 -6.98 1.92
N ARG A 111 14.19 -7.87 2.47
CA ARG A 111 14.38 -9.31 2.41
C ARG A 111 13.52 -9.90 1.29
N PRO A 112 14.13 -10.48 0.24
CA PRO A 112 13.39 -11.26 -0.75
C PRO A 112 12.65 -12.41 -0.05
N GLN A 113 11.41 -12.69 -0.49
CA GLN A 113 10.75 -13.93 -0.10
C GLN A 113 11.49 -15.09 -0.75
N THR A 114 11.79 -16.13 0.00
CA THR A 114 12.26 -17.38 -0.60
C THR A 114 11.12 -18.05 -1.38
N ALA A 115 11.45 -18.91 -2.34
CA ALA A 115 10.52 -19.81 -3.03
C ALA A 115 9.51 -20.47 -2.08
N PHE A 116 10.08 -20.98 -0.98
CA PHE A 116 9.38 -21.76 0.00
C PHE A 116 8.45 -20.88 0.81
N GLU A 117 8.89 -19.68 1.22
CA GLU A 117 8.01 -18.73 1.91
C GLU A 117 6.92 -18.21 0.99
N PHE A 118 7.23 -17.88 -0.27
CA PHE A 118 6.22 -17.44 -1.23
C PHE A 118 5.17 -18.54 -1.44
N LEU A 119 5.59 -19.78 -1.71
CA LEU A 119 4.67 -20.89 -1.92
C LEU A 119 3.92 -21.26 -0.63
N LEU A 120 4.61 -21.38 0.50
CA LEU A 120 4.01 -21.71 1.80
C LEU A 120 3.03 -20.64 2.23
N VAL A 121 3.37 -19.36 2.09
CA VAL A 121 2.46 -18.26 2.44
C VAL A 121 1.28 -18.23 1.49
N ARG A 122 1.46 -18.42 0.17
CA ARG A 122 0.31 -18.51 -0.74
C ARG A 122 -0.56 -19.72 -0.48
N ILE A 123 0.02 -20.83 -0.02
CA ILE A 123 -0.71 -21.99 0.46
C ILE A 123 -1.48 -21.60 1.73
N LEU A 124 -0.84 -21.01 2.74
CA LEU A 124 -1.47 -20.60 3.99
C LEU A 124 -2.57 -19.57 3.76
N GLU A 125 -2.33 -18.54 2.95
CA GLU A 125 -3.31 -17.53 2.54
C GLU A 125 -4.43 -18.13 1.68
N ALA A 126 -4.15 -19.15 0.85
CA ALA A 126 -5.21 -19.84 0.12
C ALA A 126 -6.03 -20.72 1.06
N PHE A 127 -5.39 -21.40 2.02
CA PHE A 127 -6.07 -22.11 3.09
C PHE A 127 -6.89 -21.14 3.94
N GLU A 128 -6.36 -19.98 4.34
CA GLU A 128 -7.12 -18.92 5.00
C GLU A 128 -8.20 -18.37 4.07
N SER A 129 -7.97 -18.12 2.79
CA SER A 129 -9.01 -17.61 1.89
C SER A 129 -10.14 -18.62 1.63
N ILE A 130 -9.85 -19.93 1.67
CA ILE A 130 -10.81 -21.01 1.46
C ILE A 130 -11.54 -21.33 2.78
N TYR A 131 -10.81 -21.37 3.89
CA TYR A 131 -11.33 -21.81 5.20
C TYR A 131 -11.66 -20.66 6.16
N ALA A 132 -11.05 -19.48 6.08
CA ALA A 132 -11.45 -18.31 6.86
C ALA A 132 -12.83 -17.80 6.41
N ASN A 133 -13.17 -17.89 5.11
CA ASN A 133 -14.55 -17.69 4.65
C ASN A 133 -15.53 -18.75 5.21
N SER A 134 -15.02 -19.90 5.66
CA SER A 134 -15.83 -21.00 6.22
C SER A 134 -15.91 -21.00 7.75
N PHE A 135 -14.96 -20.37 8.45
CA PHE A 135 -14.87 -20.34 9.92
C PHE A 135 -15.05 -18.95 10.54
N GLU A 136 -14.92 -17.87 9.77
CA GLU A 136 -15.32 -16.53 10.18
C GLU A 136 -16.50 -16.07 9.35
N LEU A 137 -17.71 -16.40 9.83
CA LEU A 137 -18.86 -15.54 9.60
C LEU A 137 -18.47 -14.17 10.19
N HIS A 138 -18.08 -13.22 9.34
CA HIS A 138 -17.58 -11.88 9.70
C HIS A 138 -18.57 -10.99 10.47
N ASN A 139 -19.56 -11.58 11.14
CA ASN A 139 -20.57 -10.82 11.85
C ASN A 139 -20.15 -10.47 13.29
N LYS A 140 -19.12 -11.08 13.91
CA LYS A 140 -18.83 -10.77 15.33
C LYS A 140 -17.35 -10.58 15.64
N ILE A 141 -16.98 -9.35 16.00
CA ILE A 141 -15.71 -9.04 16.66
C ILE A 141 -15.85 -9.44 18.14
N PRO A 142 -14.88 -10.13 18.78
CA PRO A 142 -14.92 -10.43 20.20
C PRO A 142 -15.14 -9.15 21.02
N GLY A 143 -16.14 -9.16 21.92
CA GLY A 143 -16.43 -8.05 22.83
C GLY A 143 -15.53 -8.07 24.07
N ASP A 144 -15.53 -6.97 24.83
CA ASP A 144 -14.87 -6.92 26.14
C ASP A 144 -15.51 -7.94 27.10
N ALA A 145 -14.73 -8.43 28.07
CA ALA A 145 -15.09 -9.53 28.97
C ALA A 145 -16.51 -9.36 29.57
N GLY A 146 -17.48 -10.08 29.00
CA GLY A 146 -18.88 -10.13 29.46
C GLY A 146 -19.92 -9.61 28.47
N GLU A 147 -19.54 -8.89 27.42
CA GLU A 147 -20.44 -8.47 26.34
C GLU A 147 -20.29 -9.42 25.14
N GLY A 148 -21.42 -9.89 24.58
CA GLY A 148 -21.40 -10.65 23.33
C GLY A 148 -20.71 -9.88 22.19
N GLY A 149 -20.21 -10.58 21.16
CA GLY A 149 -19.46 -9.94 20.07
C GLY A 149 -20.24 -8.86 19.31
N LYS A 150 -19.53 -7.82 18.85
CA LYS A 150 -20.06 -6.65 18.12
C LYS A 150 -20.08 -6.88 16.61
N ASP A 151 -21.12 -6.40 15.93
CA ASP A 151 -21.21 -6.48 14.47
C ASP A 151 -20.14 -5.61 13.80
N ILE A 152 -19.50 -6.12 12.74
CA ILE A 152 -18.37 -5.44 12.10
C ILE A 152 -18.79 -4.11 11.48
N GLU A 153 -20.01 -4.05 10.95
CA GLU A 153 -20.63 -2.87 10.38
C GLU A 153 -20.89 -1.78 11.44
N ASP A 154 -21.16 -2.17 12.69
CA ASP A 154 -21.36 -1.23 13.79
C ASP A 154 -20.05 -0.57 14.19
N VAL A 155 -18.94 -1.30 14.13
CA VAL A 155 -17.62 -0.78 14.51
C VAL A 155 -16.93 -0.04 13.37
N LEU A 156 -17.06 -0.53 12.13
CA LEU A 156 -16.54 0.09 10.92
C LEU A 156 -17.62 0.90 10.20
N LYS A 157 -18.33 1.74 10.96
CA LYS A 157 -19.44 2.54 10.44
C LYS A 157 -19.01 3.38 9.23
N SER A 158 -19.75 3.19 8.13
CA SER A 158 -19.59 4.01 6.92
C SER A 158 -20.33 5.34 7.06
N HIS A 159 -19.66 6.42 6.66
CA HIS A 159 -20.20 7.78 6.62
C HIS A 159 -20.52 8.17 5.18
N LYS A 160 -21.51 9.05 5.00
CA LYS A 160 -21.81 9.64 3.70
C LYS A 160 -20.86 10.80 3.42
N PRO A 161 -20.04 10.74 2.36
CA PRO A 161 -19.16 11.84 2.00
C PRO A 161 -19.94 13.12 1.65
N ASP A 162 -19.29 14.27 1.84
CA ASP A 162 -19.82 15.55 1.40
C ASP A 162 -19.58 15.72 -0.10
N LEU A 163 -20.48 15.16 -0.91
CA LEU A 163 -20.38 15.25 -2.37
C LEU A 163 -20.67 16.67 -2.88
N ALA A 164 -21.36 17.49 -2.09
CA ALA A 164 -21.75 18.84 -2.48
C ALA A 164 -20.54 19.77 -2.56
N ILE A 165 -19.66 19.74 -1.55
CA ILE A 165 -18.43 20.54 -1.57
C ILE A 165 -17.51 20.12 -2.73
N LEU A 166 -17.30 18.82 -2.92
CA LEU A 166 -16.48 18.27 -4.02
C LEU A 166 -17.02 18.71 -5.39
N ARG A 167 -18.34 18.61 -5.58
CA ARG A 167 -19.01 18.98 -6.84
C ARG A 167 -18.97 20.47 -7.10
N GLN A 168 -19.25 21.29 -6.10
CA GLN A 168 -19.20 22.75 -6.21
C GLN A 168 -17.79 23.20 -6.62
N ASN A 169 -16.76 22.66 -5.96
CA ASN A 169 -15.37 22.97 -6.28
C ASN A 169 -14.99 22.55 -7.70
N SER A 170 -15.42 21.36 -8.13
CA SER A 170 -15.20 20.87 -9.51
C SER A 170 -15.87 21.78 -10.54
N LEU A 171 -17.11 22.22 -10.29
CA LEU A 171 -17.84 23.14 -11.16
C LEU A 171 -17.15 24.50 -11.28
N ILE A 172 -16.65 25.05 -10.16
CA ILE A 172 -15.92 26.31 -10.15
C ILE A 172 -14.62 26.18 -10.94
N LEU A 173 -13.82 25.13 -10.71
CA LEU A 173 -12.58 24.92 -11.46
C LEU A 173 -12.86 24.78 -12.96
N GLN A 174 -13.86 23.96 -13.34
CA GLN A 174 -14.22 23.79 -14.75
C GLN A 174 -14.64 25.11 -15.40
N LYS A 175 -15.46 25.92 -14.73
CA LYS A 175 -15.83 27.26 -15.22
C LYS A 175 -14.60 28.16 -15.40
N CYS A 176 -13.66 28.13 -14.45
CA CYS A 176 -12.42 28.91 -14.55
C CYS A 176 -11.56 28.46 -15.74
N LEU A 177 -11.46 27.15 -15.99
CA LEU A 177 -10.76 26.58 -17.14
C LEU A 177 -11.45 26.94 -18.46
N GLU A 178 -12.78 26.91 -18.52
CA GLU A 178 -13.53 27.27 -19.75
C GLU A 178 -13.40 28.75 -20.11
N LEU A 179 -13.41 29.63 -19.11
CA LEU A 179 -13.30 31.08 -19.29
C LEU A 179 -11.85 31.59 -19.32
N ASN A 180 -10.88 30.74 -18.95
CA ASN A 180 -9.49 31.13 -18.67
C ASN A 180 -9.40 32.32 -17.69
N ASP A 181 -10.26 32.31 -16.66
CA ASP A 181 -10.33 33.32 -15.60
C ASP A 181 -10.37 32.62 -14.23
N PHE A 182 -9.28 32.78 -13.47
CA PHE A 182 -9.04 32.05 -12.21
C PHE A 182 -9.33 32.89 -10.95
N ARG A 183 -9.91 34.10 -11.08
CA ARG A 183 -10.20 34.97 -9.93
C ARG A 183 -11.09 34.28 -8.90
N GLN A 184 -12.08 33.52 -9.37
CA GLN A 184 -13.03 32.80 -8.53
C GLN A 184 -12.36 31.75 -7.61
N LEU A 185 -11.17 31.22 -7.97
CA LEU A 185 -10.42 30.31 -7.09
C LEU A 185 -9.91 31.00 -5.81
N SER A 186 -9.73 32.32 -5.87
CA SER A 186 -9.24 33.15 -4.76
C SER A 186 -10.35 33.86 -3.98
N GLU A 187 -11.61 33.69 -4.39
CA GLU A 187 -12.76 34.26 -3.71
C GLU A 187 -13.20 33.37 -2.54
N PRO A 188 -13.67 33.95 -1.41
CA PRO A 188 -14.24 33.17 -0.33
C PRO A 188 -15.49 32.42 -0.81
N SER A 189 -15.53 31.11 -0.60
CA SER A 189 -16.74 30.31 -0.88
C SER A 189 -17.63 30.23 0.37
N THR A 190 -18.94 30.39 0.16
CA THR A 190 -19.97 30.12 1.17
C THR A 190 -20.58 28.74 0.89
N SER A 191 -20.53 27.82 1.85
CA SER A 191 -21.29 26.56 1.76
C SER A 191 -22.74 26.77 2.18
N SER A 192 -23.63 25.83 1.81
CA SER A 192 -25.05 25.81 2.19
C SER A 192 -25.31 25.77 3.70
N PHE A 193 -24.27 25.53 4.52
CA PHE A 193 -24.34 25.41 5.97
C PHE A 193 -23.45 26.46 6.66
N PHE A 194 -23.75 27.76 6.54
CA PHE A 194 -23.24 28.91 7.33
C PHE A 194 -21.74 28.97 7.71
N GLN A 195 -20.88 28.13 7.14
CA GLN A 195 -19.47 28.02 7.47
C GLN A 195 -18.67 28.62 6.33
N ARG A 196 -17.84 29.60 6.67
CA ARG A 196 -16.91 30.20 5.72
C ARG A 196 -15.85 29.15 5.38
N LEU A 197 -15.90 28.63 4.16
CA LEU A 197 -14.86 27.74 3.64
C LEU A 197 -13.59 28.56 3.32
N PRO A 198 -12.40 27.94 3.37
CA PRO A 198 -11.21 28.54 2.78
C PRO A 198 -11.45 28.88 1.31
N LYS A 199 -10.64 29.77 0.75
CA LYS A 199 -10.65 30.01 -0.70
C LYS A 199 -10.41 28.70 -1.41
N LEU A 200 -11.08 28.44 -2.54
CA LEU A 200 -10.96 27.15 -3.24
C LEU A 200 -9.49 26.79 -3.50
N ARG A 201 -8.67 27.76 -3.93
CA ARG A 201 -7.24 27.53 -4.13
C ARG A 201 -6.55 26.94 -2.89
N ASP A 202 -6.96 27.35 -1.69
CA ASP A 202 -6.37 26.96 -0.40
C ASP A 202 -7.10 25.77 0.25
N GLN A 203 -7.94 25.04 -0.49
CA GLN A 203 -8.61 23.84 0.01
C GLN A 203 -7.85 22.57 -0.41
N LEU A 204 -7.66 21.68 0.56
CA LEU A 204 -7.34 20.26 0.36
C LEU A 204 -8.47 19.45 1.00
N ILE A 205 -9.15 18.63 0.20
CA ILE A 205 -10.22 17.74 0.66
C ILE A 205 -9.76 16.29 0.51
N PHE A 206 -10.00 15.49 1.53
CA PHE A 206 -9.67 14.07 1.57
C PHE A 206 -10.90 13.27 1.98
N THR A 207 -11.29 12.28 1.18
CA THR A 207 -12.34 11.31 1.52
C THR A 207 -11.77 9.89 1.38
N TRP A 208 -11.76 9.13 2.46
CA TRP A 208 -11.29 7.75 2.45
C TRP A 208 -12.37 6.78 1.96
N LEU A 209 -12.07 6.00 0.92
CA LEU A 209 -12.99 5.05 0.29
C LEU A 209 -12.73 3.58 0.69
N GLY A 210 -11.80 3.39 1.63
CA GLY A 210 -11.33 2.09 2.12
C GLY A 210 -10.03 1.66 1.45
N GLN A 211 -9.25 0.83 2.15
CA GLN A 211 -7.93 0.38 1.77
C GLN A 211 -7.00 1.57 1.47
N SER A 212 -6.26 1.57 0.36
CA SER A 212 -5.46 2.72 -0.09
C SER A 212 -6.23 3.66 -1.03
N CYS A 213 -7.53 3.40 -1.22
CA CYS A 213 -8.38 4.14 -2.14
C CYS A 213 -8.92 5.41 -1.47
N SER A 214 -8.60 6.57 -2.05
CA SER A 214 -9.02 7.87 -1.54
C SER A 214 -9.40 8.81 -2.68
N LEU A 215 -10.48 9.57 -2.50
CA LEU A 215 -10.78 10.72 -3.34
C LEU A 215 -10.16 11.96 -2.70
N VAL A 216 -9.18 12.54 -3.37
CA VAL A 216 -8.45 13.74 -2.93
C VAL A 216 -8.77 14.87 -3.89
N GLN A 217 -9.09 16.04 -3.35
CA GLN A 217 -9.29 17.24 -4.15
C GLN A 217 -8.34 18.35 -3.68
N VAL A 218 -7.44 18.79 -4.56
CA VAL A 218 -6.50 19.89 -4.29
C VAL A 218 -6.90 21.07 -5.15
N SER A 219 -7.35 22.17 -4.54
CA SER A 219 -7.71 23.38 -5.29
C SER A 219 -8.77 23.16 -6.38
N GLY A 220 -9.65 22.17 -6.19
CA GLY A 220 -10.66 21.74 -7.15
C GLY A 220 -10.23 20.61 -8.11
N ILE A 221 -8.94 20.27 -8.17
CA ILE A 221 -8.40 19.19 -9.01
C ILE A 221 -8.70 17.84 -8.36
N ASN A 222 -9.39 16.95 -9.09
CA ASN A 222 -9.86 15.68 -8.55
C ASN A 222 -8.87 14.54 -8.82
N ILE A 223 -8.44 13.87 -7.77
CA ILE A 223 -7.44 12.80 -7.80
C ILE A 223 -7.99 11.57 -7.09
N LEU A 224 -7.97 10.42 -7.75
CA LEU A 224 -8.32 9.13 -7.15
C LEU A 224 -7.05 8.29 -6.97
N THR A 225 -6.73 7.90 -5.75
CA THR A 225 -5.59 7.02 -5.46
C THR A 225 -6.04 5.57 -5.43
N ASP A 226 -5.19 4.66 -5.93
CA ASP A 226 -5.30 3.20 -5.81
C ASP A 226 -6.73 2.64 -5.89
N PRO A 227 -7.40 2.79 -7.05
CA PRO A 227 -8.84 2.63 -7.15
C PRO A 227 -9.27 1.17 -6.96
N ILE A 228 -10.01 0.93 -5.86
CA ILE A 228 -10.70 -0.32 -5.52
C ILE A 228 -12.07 0.00 -4.90
N LEU A 229 -13.15 -0.37 -5.58
CA LEU A 229 -14.54 -0.13 -5.13
C LEU A 229 -15.34 -1.43 -5.00
N SER A 230 -14.84 -2.54 -5.55
CA SER A 230 -15.49 -3.84 -5.46
C SER A 230 -15.57 -4.37 -4.02
N ASN A 231 -16.54 -5.26 -3.81
CA ASN A 231 -16.70 -6.03 -2.58
C ASN A 231 -15.75 -7.23 -2.48
N HIS A 232 -14.98 -7.54 -3.52
CA HIS A 232 -14.10 -8.69 -3.57
C HIS A 232 -12.80 -8.33 -4.27
N LEU A 233 -11.66 -8.74 -3.69
CA LEU A 233 -10.34 -8.45 -4.26
C LEU A 233 -10.06 -9.24 -5.55
N ILE A 234 -10.60 -10.46 -5.65
CA ILE A 234 -10.37 -11.34 -6.81
C ILE A 234 -11.70 -11.70 -7.47
N SER A 235 -12.61 -12.36 -6.74
CA SER A 235 -13.94 -12.72 -7.24
C SER A 235 -14.91 -13.04 -6.10
N PRO A 236 -16.23 -13.13 -6.35
CA PRO A 236 -17.18 -13.55 -5.33
C PRO A 236 -16.91 -14.93 -4.71
N SER A 237 -16.27 -15.84 -5.45
CA SER A 237 -16.02 -17.22 -5.02
C SER A 237 -14.59 -17.49 -4.55
N ILE A 238 -13.67 -16.56 -4.79
CA ILE A 238 -12.23 -16.72 -4.53
C ILE A 238 -11.69 -15.39 -4.04
N GLY A 239 -10.97 -15.41 -2.91
CA GLY A 239 -10.27 -14.27 -2.35
C GLY A 239 -11.05 -13.52 -1.26
N PRO A 240 -10.42 -12.51 -0.64
CA PRO A 240 -11.01 -11.74 0.45
C PRO A 240 -12.23 -10.93 0.02
N LYS A 241 -13.28 -10.98 0.84
CA LYS A 241 -14.44 -10.09 0.77
C LYS A 241 -14.17 -8.83 1.59
N ARG A 242 -14.67 -7.69 1.09
CA ARG A 242 -14.65 -6.41 1.80
C ARG A 242 -15.50 -6.51 3.07
N LEU A 243 -14.99 -5.96 4.18
CA LEU A 243 -15.65 -5.98 5.49
C LEU A 243 -16.90 -5.09 5.51
N VAL A 244 -16.80 -3.88 4.95
CA VAL A 244 -17.91 -2.93 4.79
C VAL A 244 -17.90 -2.39 3.37
N PRO A 245 -19.04 -2.28 2.66
CA PRO A 245 -19.07 -1.79 1.28
C PRO A 245 -18.37 -0.44 1.11
N ALA A 246 -17.85 -0.18 -0.11
CA ALA A 246 -17.30 1.13 -0.44
C ALA A 246 -18.35 2.24 -0.18
N PRO A 247 -17.96 3.38 0.42
CA PRO A 247 -18.90 4.45 0.76
C PRO A 247 -19.43 5.18 -0.48
N LEU A 248 -18.78 5.02 -1.63
CA LEU A 248 -19.17 5.60 -2.92
C LEU A 248 -19.12 4.56 -4.03
N THR A 249 -20.08 4.67 -4.94
CA THR A 249 -20.02 4.04 -6.25
C THR A 249 -19.21 4.89 -7.23
N LEU A 250 -18.87 4.34 -8.39
CA LEU A 250 -18.26 5.14 -9.46
C LEU A 250 -19.21 6.25 -9.97
N GLU A 251 -20.52 6.04 -9.94
CA GLU A 251 -21.50 7.08 -10.29
C GLU A 251 -21.49 8.23 -9.30
N ASP A 252 -21.35 7.95 -8.00
CA ASP A 252 -21.22 9.00 -6.98
C ASP A 252 -19.92 9.78 -7.14
N ILE A 253 -18.81 9.11 -7.45
CA ILE A 253 -17.52 9.77 -7.77
C ILE A 253 -17.67 10.64 -9.02
N ASN A 254 -18.32 10.14 -10.07
CA ASN A 254 -18.58 10.92 -11.28
C ASN A 254 -19.49 12.13 -10.97
N TYR A 255 -20.49 11.98 -10.11
CA TYR A 255 -21.31 13.11 -9.66
C TYR A 255 -20.47 14.13 -8.88
N ALA A 256 -19.70 13.69 -7.90
CA ALA A 256 -18.87 14.54 -7.05
C ALA A 256 -17.78 15.29 -7.82
N THR A 257 -17.24 14.68 -8.88
CA THR A 257 -16.15 15.27 -9.68
C THR A 257 -16.64 15.97 -10.94
N ASN A 258 -17.96 16.14 -11.11
CA ASN A 258 -18.55 16.68 -12.34
C ASN A 258 -18.10 15.91 -13.61
N ASN A 259 -18.07 14.58 -13.53
CA ASN A 259 -17.59 13.64 -14.55
C ASN A 259 -16.12 13.87 -14.95
N LYS A 260 -15.33 14.44 -14.04
CA LYS A 260 -13.95 14.85 -14.30
C LYS A 260 -13.07 14.47 -13.10
N VAL A 261 -12.79 13.18 -12.98
CA VAL A 261 -11.59 12.73 -12.27
C VAL A 261 -10.40 13.09 -13.16
N ASP A 262 -9.61 14.08 -12.76
CA ASP A 262 -8.48 14.58 -13.54
C ASP A 262 -7.36 13.55 -13.60
N PHE A 263 -7.03 12.98 -12.44
CA PHE A 263 -5.94 12.03 -12.31
C PHE A 263 -6.33 10.79 -11.53
N VAL A 264 -5.81 9.64 -11.95
CA VAL A 264 -5.75 8.43 -11.13
C VAL A 264 -4.30 8.10 -10.86
N PHE A 265 -3.95 7.98 -9.59
CA PHE A 265 -2.62 7.55 -9.16
C PHE A 265 -2.67 6.09 -8.76
N VAL A 266 -1.78 5.28 -9.31
CA VAL A 266 -1.66 3.86 -8.96
C VAL A 266 -0.26 3.64 -8.42
N SER A 267 -0.14 3.29 -7.14
CA SER A 267 1.14 3.03 -6.47
C SER A 267 1.80 1.77 -7.01
N HIS A 268 1.03 0.70 -7.18
CA HIS A 268 1.49 -0.58 -7.71
C HIS A 268 0.31 -1.44 -8.18
N ASP A 269 0.60 -2.59 -8.78
CA ASP A 269 -0.39 -3.35 -9.53
C ASP A 269 -1.06 -4.50 -8.76
N HIS A 270 -0.97 -4.54 -7.43
CA HIS A 270 -1.70 -5.54 -6.63
C HIS A 270 -3.22 -5.39 -6.77
N PRO A 271 -3.99 -6.47 -6.58
CA PRO A 271 -5.45 -6.44 -6.72
C PRO A 271 -6.18 -5.46 -5.81
N ASP A 272 -5.65 -5.20 -4.62
CA ASP A 272 -6.22 -4.30 -3.61
C ASP A 272 -5.81 -2.83 -3.79
N HIS A 273 -4.93 -2.52 -4.74
CA HIS A 273 -4.57 -1.15 -5.15
C HIS A 273 -5.00 -0.78 -6.57
N LEU A 274 -5.32 -1.78 -7.39
CA LEU A 274 -5.78 -1.55 -8.76
C LEU A 274 -6.83 -2.58 -9.15
N GLU A 275 -8.10 -2.17 -9.15
CA GLU A 275 -9.21 -2.97 -9.64
C GLU A 275 -9.27 -2.90 -11.18
N LEU A 276 -8.84 -3.95 -11.87
CA LEU A 276 -8.78 -3.96 -13.35
C LEU A 276 -10.16 -3.83 -14.03
N ASP A 277 -11.24 -4.17 -13.34
CA ASP A 277 -12.60 -4.02 -13.86
C ASP A 277 -13.11 -2.57 -13.75
N LEU A 278 -12.58 -1.81 -12.79
CA LEU A 278 -12.85 -0.39 -12.63
C LEU A 278 -12.08 0.47 -13.64
N VAL A 279 -10.88 0.02 -14.05
CA VAL A 279 -10.02 0.69 -15.03
C VAL A 279 -10.78 1.08 -16.31
N LYS A 280 -11.54 0.13 -16.89
CA LYS A 280 -12.34 0.38 -18.10
C LYS A 280 -13.48 1.37 -17.87
N LYS A 281 -14.08 1.34 -16.68
CA LYS A 281 -15.26 2.15 -16.34
C LYS A 281 -14.87 3.62 -16.10
N ILE A 282 -13.71 3.86 -15.48
CA ILE A 282 -13.14 5.22 -15.34
C ILE A 282 -12.74 5.77 -16.72
N GLY A 283 -12.08 4.96 -17.55
CA GLY A 283 -11.85 5.30 -18.95
C GLY A 283 -10.72 6.30 -19.20
N ASN A 284 -10.69 6.86 -20.43
CA ASN A 284 -9.59 7.68 -20.96
C ASN A 284 -9.78 9.20 -20.76
N LYS A 285 -10.90 9.65 -20.18
CA LYS A 285 -11.11 11.08 -19.83
C LYS A 285 -10.21 11.53 -18.68
N THR A 286 -9.77 10.55 -17.88
CA THR A 286 -8.84 10.68 -16.77
C THR A 286 -7.43 10.36 -17.24
N THR A 287 -6.45 11.08 -16.70
CA THR A 287 -5.03 10.79 -16.92
C THR A 287 -4.56 9.82 -15.85
N TRP A 288 -4.13 8.63 -16.27
CA TRP A 288 -3.61 7.61 -15.37
C TRP A 288 -2.12 7.80 -15.19
N ILE A 289 -1.66 7.94 -13.95
CA ILE A 289 -0.26 8.08 -13.60
C ILE A 289 0.14 6.83 -12.83
N VAL A 290 1.07 6.08 -13.40
CA VAL A 290 1.41 4.73 -12.96
C VAL A 290 2.93 4.54 -12.94
N PRO A 291 3.46 3.60 -12.14
CA PRO A 291 4.87 3.23 -12.17
C PRO A 291 5.28 2.59 -13.50
N LEU A 292 6.58 2.68 -13.84
CA LEU A 292 7.16 2.04 -15.01
C LEU A 292 6.74 0.56 -15.18
N GLY A 293 6.43 0.17 -16.42
CA GLY A 293 6.04 -1.18 -16.80
C GLY A 293 4.54 -1.46 -16.69
N LEU A 294 3.77 -0.63 -15.96
CA LEU A 294 2.35 -0.87 -15.71
C LEU A 294 1.45 -0.41 -16.88
N LYS A 295 1.87 0.54 -17.72
CA LYS A 295 1.06 1.05 -18.84
C LYS A 295 0.65 -0.04 -19.81
N LYS A 296 1.52 -1.02 -20.07
CA LYS A 296 1.19 -2.14 -20.94
C LYS A 296 -0.03 -2.92 -20.44
N LYS A 297 -0.21 -3.03 -19.12
CA LYS A 297 -1.36 -3.70 -18.50
C LYS A 297 -2.64 -2.87 -18.69
N LEU A 298 -2.58 -1.55 -18.52
CA LEU A 298 -3.70 -0.64 -18.74
C LEU A 298 -4.09 -0.55 -20.24
N ASN A 299 -3.12 -0.49 -21.14
CA ASN A 299 -3.35 -0.51 -22.60
C ASN A 299 -4.12 -1.77 -23.03
N ARG A 300 -3.78 -2.94 -22.47
CA ARG A 300 -4.52 -4.19 -22.72
C ARG A 300 -5.96 -4.16 -22.22
N LYS A 301 -6.28 -3.26 -21.29
CA LYS A 301 -7.63 -2.98 -20.81
C LYS A 301 -8.29 -1.83 -21.58
N GLY A 302 -7.66 -1.28 -22.61
CA GLY A 302 -8.23 -0.22 -23.46
C GLY A 302 -8.03 1.20 -22.94
N ILE A 303 -7.13 1.39 -21.97
CA ILE A 303 -6.78 2.70 -21.43
C ILE A 303 -5.42 3.12 -21.98
N TYR A 304 -5.38 4.25 -22.67
CA TYR A 304 -4.23 4.76 -23.40
C TYR A 304 -3.78 6.15 -22.91
N ASN A 305 -4.64 6.89 -22.20
CA ASN A 305 -4.24 8.12 -21.50
C ASN A 305 -3.49 7.77 -20.20
N VAL A 306 -2.28 7.22 -20.39
CA VAL A 306 -1.45 6.67 -19.32
C VAL A 306 -0.03 7.23 -19.41
N ILE A 307 0.44 7.79 -18.31
CA ILE A 307 1.80 8.29 -18.10
C ILE A 307 2.50 7.31 -17.17
N GLU A 308 3.65 6.79 -17.60
CA GLU A 308 4.52 5.99 -16.74
C GLU A 308 5.58 6.89 -16.14
N MET A 309 5.86 6.70 -14.85
CA MET A 309 6.89 7.42 -14.14
C MET A 309 7.85 6.44 -13.47
N ASP A 310 9.14 6.74 -13.52
CA ASP A 310 10.17 6.14 -12.69
C ASP A 310 10.24 6.86 -11.33
N TRP A 311 10.94 6.26 -10.38
CA TRP A 311 11.28 6.95 -9.14
C TRP A 311 12.09 8.20 -9.43
N TRP A 312 11.73 9.26 -8.70
CA TRP A 312 12.25 10.63 -8.78
C TRP A 312 11.82 11.41 -10.01
N ASP A 313 11.01 10.84 -10.90
CA ASP A 313 10.39 11.61 -11.98
C ASP A 313 9.43 12.65 -11.40
N THR A 314 9.48 13.85 -11.96
CA THR A 314 8.55 14.96 -11.67
C THR A 314 7.74 15.25 -12.93
N LEU A 315 6.42 15.27 -12.79
CA LEU A 315 5.49 15.55 -13.88
C LEU A 315 4.69 16.83 -13.57
N PRO A 316 4.81 17.89 -14.41
CA PRO A 316 3.94 19.06 -14.30
C PRO A 316 2.50 18.70 -14.68
N LEU A 317 1.59 18.77 -13.71
CA LEU A 317 0.18 18.39 -13.89
C LEU A 317 -0.62 19.44 -14.70
N ASN A 318 -0.19 20.70 -14.70
CA ASN A 318 -0.85 21.79 -15.43
C ASN A 318 -1.13 21.46 -16.90
N GLU A 319 -0.24 20.72 -17.56
CA GLU A 319 -0.37 20.34 -18.99
C GLU A 319 -1.53 19.37 -19.25
N TYR A 320 -1.99 18.69 -18.21
CA TYR A 320 -3.00 17.64 -18.27
C TYR A 320 -4.34 18.06 -17.64
N ILE A 321 -4.36 19.15 -16.87
CA ILE A 321 -5.59 19.75 -16.34
C ILE A 321 -6.24 20.55 -17.45
N LYS A 322 -7.41 20.09 -17.90
CA LYS A 322 -8.15 20.67 -19.04
C LYS A 322 -9.61 20.81 -18.69
N SER A 323 -10.27 21.79 -19.31
CA SER A 323 -11.73 21.86 -19.28
C SER A 323 -12.34 20.59 -19.88
N ASN A 324 -13.62 20.34 -19.62
CA ASN A 324 -14.37 19.27 -20.27
C ASN A 324 -14.43 19.43 -21.80
N SER A 325 -14.30 20.66 -22.32
CA SER A 325 -14.18 20.97 -23.75
C SER A 325 -12.76 20.76 -24.32
N GLY A 326 -11.76 20.48 -23.48
CA GLY A 326 -10.38 20.18 -23.89
C GLY A 326 -9.51 21.40 -24.18
N VAL A 327 -9.94 22.60 -23.80
CA VAL A 327 -9.20 23.85 -24.04
C VAL A 327 -7.98 23.93 -23.11
N PRO A 328 -6.76 24.13 -23.65
CA PRO A 328 -5.57 24.36 -22.81
C PRO A 328 -5.67 25.69 -22.08
N THR A 329 -5.26 25.72 -20.81
CA THR A 329 -5.28 26.95 -20.00
C THR A 329 -4.05 27.07 -19.12
N ALA A 330 -3.66 28.31 -18.85
CA ALA A 330 -2.57 28.63 -17.95
C ALA A 330 -3.12 28.86 -16.53
N LEU A 331 -3.22 27.79 -15.73
CA LEU A 331 -3.45 27.90 -14.30
C LEU A 331 -2.37 28.80 -13.66
N ALA A 332 -2.77 29.66 -12.72
CA ALA A 332 -1.85 30.57 -12.04
C ALA A 332 -0.84 29.82 -11.15
N ASP A 333 -1.32 28.81 -10.43
CA ASP A 333 -0.49 27.94 -9.60
C ASP A 333 0.10 26.79 -10.42
N LYS A 334 1.35 26.41 -10.11
CA LYS A 334 2.04 25.27 -10.70
C LYS A 334 1.81 24.03 -9.85
N TYR A 335 1.16 23.03 -10.42
CA TYR A 335 0.93 21.73 -9.81
C TYR A 335 1.85 20.69 -10.44
N GLU A 336 2.45 19.86 -9.62
CA GLU A 336 3.27 18.74 -10.07
C GLU A 336 3.02 17.51 -9.19
N VAL A 337 3.27 16.35 -9.77
CA VAL A 337 3.36 15.10 -9.03
C VAL A 337 4.78 14.57 -9.16
N VAL A 338 5.33 14.07 -8.05
CA VAL A 338 6.62 13.38 -8.03
C VAL A 338 6.37 11.91 -7.71
N CYS A 339 6.87 11.02 -8.55
CA CYS A 339 6.89 9.60 -8.30
C CYS A 339 8.10 9.29 -7.41
N LEU A 340 7.91 8.66 -6.26
CA LEU A 340 8.95 8.43 -5.27
C LEU A 340 9.14 6.94 -4.98
N PRO A 341 10.31 6.52 -4.49
CA PRO A 341 10.50 5.13 -4.11
C PRO A 341 9.59 4.69 -2.97
N ALA A 342 9.30 3.40 -2.96
CA ALA A 342 8.72 2.66 -1.85
C ALA A 342 9.44 1.32 -1.74
N MET A 343 9.48 0.73 -0.55
CA MET A 343 10.07 -0.60 -0.34
C MET A 343 8.96 -1.65 -0.42
N HIS A 344 8.61 -2.07 -1.63
CA HIS A 344 7.51 -3.02 -1.86
C HIS A 344 7.79 -3.94 -3.05
N TRP A 345 6.75 -4.50 -3.65
CA TRP A 345 6.83 -5.35 -4.84
C TRP A 345 5.58 -5.15 -5.70
N SER A 346 5.56 -5.83 -6.84
CA SER A 346 4.51 -5.73 -7.85
C SER A 346 4.14 -7.13 -8.34
N GLY A 347 2.89 -7.35 -8.75
CA GLY A 347 2.44 -8.58 -9.38
C GLY A 347 1.00 -8.96 -9.02
N ARG A 348 0.35 -9.72 -9.90
CA ARG A 348 -0.99 -10.29 -9.64
C ARG A 348 -0.98 -11.81 -9.64
N TYR A 349 0.01 -12.38 -10.29
CA TYR A 349 0.20 -13.79 -10.50
C TYR A 349 1.69 -14.11 -10.29
N ILE A 350 1.98 -15.39 -10.05
CA ILE A 350 3.36 -15.88 -9.83
C ILE A 350 4.29 -15.51 -11.00
N ILE A 351 3.76 -15.47 -12.22
CA ILE A 351 4.55 -15.24 -13.44
C ILE A 351 4.72 -13.76 -13.81
N ASP A 352 4.06 -12.83 -13.13
CA ASP A 352 4.17 -11.39 -13.41
C ASP A 352 4.72 -10.55 -12.27
N SER A 353 5.26 -11.21 -11.23
CA SER A 353 6.00 -10.58 -10.16
C SER A 353 7.09 -9.63 -10.70
N ASN A 354 7.10 -8.41 -10.17
CA ASN A 354 8.04 -7.33 -10.44
C ASN A 354 8.28 -7.00 -11.93
N LYS A 355 7.29 -7.26 -12.81
CA LYS A 355 7.34 -6.81 -14.21
C LYS A 355 6.97 -5.33 -14.38
N SER A 356 6.36 -4.73 -13.36
CA SER A 356 6.20 -3.30 -13.20
C SER A 356 6.88 -2.85 -11.91
N LEU A 357 7.19 -1.56 -11.84
CA LEU A 357 7.67 -0.90 -10.65
C LEU A 357 6.50 -0.65 -9.67
N TRP A 358 6.83 -0.28 -8.44
CA TRP A 358 5.91 0.18 -7.39
C TRP A 358 6.43 1.52 -6.88
N CYS A 359 5.58 2.43 -6.43
CA CYS A 359 6.00 3.77 -6.02
C CYS A 359 5.07 4.40 -4.98
N SER A 360 5.54 5.50 -4.42
CA SER A 360 4.74 6.49 -3.69
C SER A 360 4.61 7.77 -4.54
N PHE A 361 3.72 8.69 -4.16
CA PHE A 361 3.53 9.96 -4.86
C PHE A 361 3.54 11.15 -3.91
N VAL A 362 4.13 12.27 -4.33
CA VAL A 362 3.93 13.59 -3.69
C VAL A 362 3.24 14.53 -4.67
N ILE A 363 2.15 15.14 -4.24
CA ILE A 363 1.49 16.25 -4.95
C ILE A 363 2.06 17.56 -4.40
N ARG A 364 2.51 18.43 -5.30
CA ARG A 364 3.08 19.73 -4.95
C ARG A 364 2.36 20.87 -5.66
N ARG A 365 2.36 22.03 -5.01
CA ARG A 365 1.84 23.28 -5.55
C ARG A 365 2.84 24.39 -5.30
N ASN A 366 3.29 25.07 -6.36
CA ASN A 366 4.28 26.15 -6.29
C ASN A 366 5.56 25.76 -5.51
N GLY A 367 5.97 24.49 -5.61
CA GLY A 367 7.12 23.94 -4.89
C GLY A 367 6.83 23.44 -3.46
N GLU A 368 5.65 23.73 -2.89
CA GLU A 368 5.24 23.22 -1.58
C GLU A 368 4.63 21.82 -1.70
N SER A 369 5.02 20.90 -0.82
CA SER A 369 4.48 19.54 -0.80
C SER A 369 3.19 19.46 0.01
N LEU A 370 2.11 19.04 -0.65
CA LEU A 370 0.78 19.02 -0.05
C LEU A 370 0.43 17.63 0.46
N VAL A 371 0.37 16.65 -0.44
CA VAL A 371 -0.11 15.30 -0.11
C VAL A 371 0.94 14.28 -0.49
N TYR A 372 1.32 13.41 0.44
CA TYR A 372 2.10 12.20 0.19
C TYR A 372 1.19 10.98 0.24
N HIS A 373 1.13 10.23 -0.86
CA HIS A 373 0.50 8.91 -0.92
C HIS A 373 1.58 7.84 -0.91
N ALA A 374 1.73 7.12 0.22
CA ALA A 374 2.80 6.15 0.35
C ALA A 374 2.62 4.91 -0.54
N GLY A 375 1.40 4.60 -0.97
CA GLY A 375 1.07 3.25 -1.41
C GLY A 375 1.33 2.25 -0.29
N ASP A 376 1.82 1.06 -0.66
CA ASP A 376 2.37 0.10 0.28
C ASP A 376 3.89 0.20 0.31
N THR A 377 4.46 0.08 1.50
CA THR A 377 5.90 0.14 1.71
C THR A 377 6.27 -0.55 3.01
N GLY A 378 7.44 -1.16 3.06
CA GLY A 378 8.16 -1.45 4.29
C GLY A 378 8.91 -0.20 4.78
N TYR A 379 9.51 -0.30 5.97
CA TYR A 379 10.23 0.80 6.58
C TYR A 379 11.73 0.80 6.20
N SER A 380 12.20 1.87 5.54
CA SER A 380 13.62 2.21 5.41
C SER A 380 13.86 3.61 5.94
N LYS A 381 14.63 3.72 7.03
CA LYS A 381 14.89 5.01 7.68
C LYS A 381 15.53 6.01 6.71
N GLU A 382 16.56 5.56 5.99
CA GLU A 382 17.32 6.44 5.11
C GLU A 382 16.46 6.95 3.95
N LEU A 383 15.61 6.10 3.36
CA LEU A 383 14.68 6.53 2.30
C LEU A 383 13.79 7.68 2.77
N PHE A 384 13.10 7.49 3.90
CA PHE A 384 12.14 8.49 4.37
C PHE A 384 12.80 9.76 4.90
N GLN A 385 14.02 9.67 5.42
CA GLN A 385 14.83 10.85 5.75
C GLN A 385 15.17 11.65 4.49
N THR A 386 15.64 10.99 3.43
CA THR A 386 15.93 11.64 2.15
C THR A 386 14.67 12.28 1.53
N ILE A 387 13.54 11.57 1.52
CA ILE A 387 12.27 12.13 1.03
C ILE A 387 11.88 13.35 1.87
N GLY A 388 11.99 13.27 3.19
CA GLY A 388 11.68 14.37 4.09
C GLY A 388 12.61 15.58 3.93
N GLU A 389 13.89 15.36 3.63
CA GLU A 389 14.87 16.41 3.35
C GLU A 389 14.55 17.17 2.06
N ILE A 390 14.15 16.46 1.00
CA ILE A 390 13.89 17.03 -0.33
C ILE A 390 12.47 17.63 -0.42
N PHE A 391 11.47 16.94 0.13
CA PHE A 391 10.06 17.27 -0.07
C PHE A 391 9.33 17.70 1.21
N GLY A 392 9.90 17.48 2.39
CA GLY A 392 9.29 17.91 3.65
C GLY A 392 9.49 19.41 3.91
N PRO A 393 8.58 20.07 4.64
CA PRO A 393 7.42 19.50 5.30
C PRO A 393 6.26 19.20 4.35
N LEU A 394 5.45 18.21 4.72
CA LEU A 394 4.26 17.77 4.01
C LEU A 394 3.00 18.20 4.77
N LYS A 395 1.94 18.63 4.08
CA LYS A 395 0.67 18.96 4.74
C LYS A 395 -0.08 17.73 5.23
N LEU A 396 -0.17 16.71 4.38
CA LEU A 396 -0.89 15.47 4.66
C LEU A 396 -0.10 14.27 4.15
N ALA A 397 0.12 13.27 5.00
CA ALA A 397 0.64 11.97 4.60
C ALA A 397 -0.44 10.89 4.74
N LEU A 398 -0.73 10.21 3.63
CA LEU A 398 -1.55 9.01 3.58
C LEU A 398 -0.62 7.81 3.73
N LEU A 399 -0.60 7.22 4.93
CA LEU A 399 0.35 6.17 5.29
C LEU A 399 -0.41 4.88 5.61
N PRO A 400 -0.04 3.72 5.05
CA PRO A 400 -0.69 2.46 5.42
C PRO A 400 -0.42 2.14 6.89
N ILE A 401 -1.40 1.54 7.56
CA ILE A 401 -1.27 1.10 8.95
C ILE A 401 -1.69 -0.35 9.17
N GLY A 402 -2.19 -1.04 8.13
CA GLY A 402 -2.56 -2.45 8.18
C GLY A 402 -1.59 -3.36 7.42
N GLN A 403 -1.92 -4.65 7.38
CA GLN A 403 -1.15 -5.71 6.72
C GLN A 403 0.27 -5.92 7.28
N TYR A 404 0.48 -5.69 8.58
CA TYR A 404 1.80 -5.83 9.21
C TYR A 404 2.01 -7.16 9.96
N CYS A 405 0.99 -8.03 10.06
CA CYS A 405 1.12 -9.35 10.68
C CYS A 405 1.06 -10.53 9.68
N PRO A 406 1.86 -11.60 9.90
CA PRO A 406 2.90 -11.71 10.92
C PRO A 406 4.16 -10.91 10.56
N SER A 407 4.76 -10.27 11.57
CA SER A 407 5.83 -9.28 11.38
C SER A 407 7.04 -9.79 10.58
N TRP A 408 7.46 -11.04 10.79
CA TRP A 408 8.59 -11.65 10.06
C TRP A 408 8.36 -11.74 8.55
N HIS A 409 7.09 -11.81 8.14
CA HIS A 409 6.68 -11.87 6.75
C HIS A 409 6.42 -10.48 6.18
N GLN A 410 5.73 -9.61 6.93
CA GLN A 410 5.22 -8.35 6.37
C GLN A 410 6.21 -7.20 6.42
N LYS A 411 7.10 -7.13 7.41
CA LYS A 411 8.06 -6.01 7.58
C LYS A 411 8.84 -5.57 6.33
N PRO A 412 9.27 -6.47 5.43
CA PRO A 412 9.96 -6.07 4.21
C PRO A 412 9.11 -5.26 3.22
N ARG A 413 7.77 -5.20 3.39
CA ARG A 413 6.82 -4.68 2.39
C ARG A 413 5.64 -3.89 2.96
N HIS A 414 5.34 -4.03 4.24
CA HIS A 414 4.32 -3.28 4.95
C HIS A 414 4.87 -2.75 6.26
N ILE A 415 4.34 -1.61 6.68
CA ILE A 415 4.68 -0.93 7.93
C ILE A 415 3.59 -1.12 8.98
N SER A 416 4.00 -1.11 10.25
CA SER A 416 3.06 -1.02 11.38
C SER A 416 2.63 0.43 11.66
N PRO A 417 1.60 0.67 12.50
CA PRO A 417 1.24 2.01 12.96
C PRO A 417 2.42 2.79 13.57
N GLU A 418 3.30 2.13 14.33
CA GLU A 418 4.51 2.75 14.90
C GLU A 418 5.50 3.19 13.82
N GLU A 419 5.68 2.37 12.78
CA GLU A 419 6.54 2.69 11.65
C GLU A 419 5.94 3.80 10.77
N SER A 420 4.61 3.83 10.62
CA SER A 420 3.87 4.93 10.00
C SER A 420 4.15 6.27 10.69
N ILE A 421 4.12 6.30 12.03
CA ILE A 421 4.48 7.52 12.77
C ILE A 421 5.95 7.90 12.62
N LYS A 422 6.89 6.94 12.59
CA LYS A 422 8.31 7.22 12.30
C LYS A 422 8.47 7.83 10.91
N ILE A 423 7.77 7.30 9.91
CA ILE A 423 7.78 7.85 8.55
C ILE A 423 7.25 9.28 8.56
N ALA A 424 6.11 9.53 9.20
CA ALA A 424 5.55 10.88 9.31
C ALA A 424 6.54 11.89 9.93
N GLN A 425 7.32 11.46 10.92
CA GLN A 425 8.37 12.28 11.54
C GLN A 425 9.52 12.57 10.56
N HIS A 426 10.02 11.57 9.83
CA HIS A 426 11.07 11.78 8.83
C HIS A 426 10.61 12.68 7.70
N LEU A 427 9.36 12.50 7.25
CA LEU A 427 8.71 13.33 6.23
C LEU A 427 8.39 14.75 6.71
N ARG A 428 8.49 15.03 8.01
CA ARG A 428 8.04 16.28 8.65
C ARG A 428 6.58 16.60 8.27
N SER A 429 5.72 15.58 8.31
CA SER A 429 4.30 15.73 7.97
C SER A 429 3.55 16.46 9.08
N GLU A 430 2.73 17.44 8.71
CA GLU A 430 1.84 18.16 9.62
C GLU A 430 0.70 17.26 10.08
N SER A 431 0.11 16.47 9.17
CA SER A 431 -0.99 15.55 9.46
C SER A 431 -0.77 14.16 8.84
N VAL A 432 -1.39 13.14 9.42
CA VAL A 432 -1.35 11.74 8.96
C VAL A 432 -2.77 11.21 8.91
N MET A 433 -3.11 10.57 7.79
CA MET A 433 -4.30 9.72 7.66
C MET A 433 -3.82 8.27 7.45
N GLY A 434 -4.07 7.42 8.44
CA GLY A 434 -3.70 6.01 8.42
C GLY A 434 -4.63 5.20 7.52
N VAL A 435 -4.18 4.84 6.32
CA VAL A 435 -4.97 4.09 5.30
C VAL A 435 -4.65 2.59 5.34
N HIS A 436 -5.19 1.80 4.42
CA HIS A 436 -4.88 0.37 4.25
C HIS A 436 -5.26 -0.53 5.43
N TRP A 437 -6.32 -0.17 6.16
CA TRP A 437 -6.86 -0.99 7.26
C TRP A 437 -8.39 -1.06 7.19
N GLY A 438 -9.01 -1.92 7.99
CA GLY A 438 -10.45 -1.94 8.20
C GLY A 438 -11.31 -2.15 6.93
N THR A 439 -10.73 -2.68 5.85
CA THR A 439 -11.41 -2.81 4.55
C THR A 439 -11.45 -4.24 4.05
N PHE A 440 -10.30 -4.93 4.06
CA PHE A 440 -10.19 -6.36 3.76
C PHE A 440 -9.38 -7.04 4.86
N LYS A 441 -9.70 -8.31 5.16
CA LYS A 441 -8.84 -9.14 6.03
C LYS A 441 -7.79 -9.85 5.15
N ILE A 442 -6.58 -9.30 5.09
CA ILE A 442 -5.48 -9.75 4.21
C ILE A 442 -4.18 -10.05 4.99
N SER A 443 -4.31 -10.18 6.30
CA SER A 443 -3.24 -10.34 7.28
C SER A 443 -3.83 -10.82 8.60
N SER A 444 -2.96 -11.16 9.55
CA SER A 444 -3.35 -11.83 10.79
C SER A 444 -3.64 -10.89 11.97
N GLU A 445 -3.41 -9.58 11.86
CA GLU A 445 -3.73 -8.66 12.96
C GLU A 445 -5.25 -8.52 13.19
N PRO A 446 -5.69 -8.23 14.43
CA PRO A 446 -7.09 -7.87 14.68
C PRO A 446 -7.51 -6.62 13.88
N ILE A 447 -8.73 -6.65 13.34
CA ILE A 447 -9.24 -5.65 12.38
C ILE A 447 -9.14 -4.19 12.88
N LEU A 448 -9.32 -3.97 14.17
CA LEU A 448 -9.32 -2.64 14.80
C LEU A 448 -7.97 -2.25 15.40
N GLU A 449 -7.06 -3.21 15.58
CA GLU A 449 -5.75 -2.97 16.19
C GLU A 449 -4.97 -1.85 15.48
N PRO A 450 -4.91 -1.79 14.12
CA PRO A 450 -4.23 -0.71 13.41
C PRO A 450 -4.68 0.69 13.84
N LYS A 451 -6.00 0.90 13.92
CA LYS A 451 -6.60 2.18 14.31
C LYS A 451 -6.29 2.51 15.76
N ILE A 452 -6.51 1.54 16.67
CA ILE A 452 -6.33 1.74 18.10
C ILE A 452 -4.89 2.15 18.39
N LEU A 453 -3.92 1.41 17.86
CA LEU A 453 -2.50 1.69 18.05
C LEU A 453 -2.10 3.07 17.49
N LEU A 454 -2.54 3.42 16.27
CA LEU A 454 -2.23 4.73 15.69
C LEU A 454 -2.76 5.87 16.58
N GLU A 455 -4.02 5.78 17.01
CA GLU A 455 -4.68 6.82 17.82
C GLU A 455 -4.08 6.92 19.23
N GLU A 456 -3.64 5.81 19.83
CA GLU A 456 -2.92 5.80 21.11
C GLU A 456 -1.56 6.48 20.97
N ILE A 457 -0.75 6.12 19.97
CA ILE A 457 0.55 6.75 19.70
C ILE A 457 0.37 8.26 19.42
N ALA A 458 -0.70 8.63 18.70
CA ALA A 458 -1.02 10.02 18.42
C ALA A 458 -1.34 10.81 19.70
N LYS A 459 -2.09 10.23 20.63
CA LYS A 459 -2.39 10.84 21.94
C LYS A 459 -1.12 11.01 22.77
N ASP A 460 -0.28 9.98 22.83
CA ASP A 460 0.98 10.00 23.58
C ASP A 460 1.96 11.05 23.05
N GLN A 461 1.91 11.35 21.74
CA GLN A 461 2.70 12.41 21.12
C GLN A 461 2.05 13.80 21.18
N GLY A 462 0.88 13.94 21.79
CA GLY A 462 0.14 15.21 21.85
C GLY A 462 -0.38 15.68 20.48
N LYS A 463 -0.60 14.74 19.54
CA LYS A 463 -1.08 15.00 18.17
C LYS A 463 -2.41 14.29 17.81
N PRO A 464 -3.39 14.14 18.72
CA PRO A 464 -4.60 13.35 18.46
C PRO A 464 -5.49 13.92 17.35
N GLU A 465 -5.38 15.21 17.03
CA GLU A 465 -6.14 15.86 15.94
C GLU A 465 -5.40 15.87 14.59
N HIS A 466 -4.11 15.51 14.60
CA HIS A 466 -3.26 15.55 13.42
C HIS A 466 -3.01 14.16 12.85
N TYR A 467 -2.90 13.14 13.70
CA TYR A 467 -2.62 11.76 13.29
C TYR A 467 -3.84 10.89 13.58
N LEU A 468 -4.55 10.52 12.52
CA LEU A 468 -5.87 9.91 12.61
C LEU A 468 -5.94 8.64 11.77
N ALA A 469 -6.70 7.66 12.24
CA ALA A 469 -7.28 6.65 11.37
C ALA A 469 -8.61 7.22 10.83
N PRO A 470 -8.72 7.52 9.52
CA PRO A 470 -9.91 8.14 8.97
C PRO A 470 -11.13 7.23 9.12
N LYS A 471 -12.29 7.84 9.31
CA LYS A 471 -13.58 7.12 9.26
C LYS A 471 -13.93 6.85 7.81
N LEU A 472 -14.42 5.65 7.51
CA LEU A 472 -14.80 5.27 6.14
C LEU A 472 -15.86 6.23 5.59
N GLY A 473 -15.61 6.83 4.43
CA GLY A 473 -16.52 7.78 3.78
C GLY A 473 -16.62 9.16 4.45
N MET A 474 -15.88 9.42 5.53
CA MET A 474 -15.81 10.77 6.10
C MET A 474 -15.00 11.69 5.18
N THR A 475 -15.45 12.94 5.04
CA THR A 475 -14.74 13.97 4.26
C THR A 475 -14.00 14.91 5.21
N TYR A 476 -12.72 15.12 4.97
CA TYR A 476 -11.84 15.94 5.77
C TYR A 476 -11.38 17.14 4.94
N LEU A 477 -11.63 18.35 5.46
CA LEU A 477 -11.22 19.60 4.82
C LEU A 477 -10.02 20.20 5.57
N TYR A 478 -8.93 20.42 4.82
CA TYR A 478 -7.73 21.12 5.25
C TYR A 478 -7.68 22.51 4.62
N ASP A 479 -7.34 23.51 5.43
CA ASP A 479 -7.09 24.87 4.99
C ASP A 479 -5.59 25.08 4.80
N LEU A 480 -5.14 25.06 3.55
CA LEU A 480 -3.72 25.16 3.18
C LEU A 480 -3.12 26.54 3.52
N SER A 481 -3.94 27.55 3.84
CA SER A 481 -3.46 28.88 4.22
C SER A 481 -3.02 28.96 5.70
N ASN A 482 -3.29 27.94 6.51
CA ASN A 482 -2.86 27.87 7.90
C ASN A 482 -2.49 26.44 8.30
N GLN A 483 -2.06 26.25 9.56
CA GLN A 483 -1.63 24.95 10.10
C GLN A 483 -2.69 24.29 10.98
N LYS A 484 -3.97 24.61 10.78
CA LYS A 484 -5.05 24.02 11.59
C LYS A 484 -5.29 22.55 11.19
N PRO A 485 -5.71 21.70 12.14
CA PRO A 485 -6.10 20.33 11.84
C PRO A 485 -7.32 20.30 10.89
N ALA A 486 -7.55 19.13 10.30
CA ALA A 486 -8.69 18.92 9.40
C ALA A 486 -10.02 19.18 10.11
N LYS A 487 -10.98 19.72 9.37
CA LYS A 487 -12.38 19.76 9.78
C LYS A 487 -13.12 18.60 9.14
N GLU A 488 -13.78 17.79 9.96
CA GLU A 488 -14.70 16.76 9.47
C GLU A 488 -15.94 17.43 8.86
N SER A 489 -16.36 16.94 7.68
CA SER A 489 -17.65 17.25 7.05
C SER A 489 -18.31 15.94 6.62
N SER A 490 -19.58 15.76 7.02
CA SER A 490 -20.42 14.66 6.55
C SER A 490 -21.87 15.11 6.47
N VAL A 491 -22.62 14.57 5.52
CA VAL A 491 -24.08 14.77 5.46
C VAL A 491 -24.73 13.69 6.35
N ASN A 492 -25.44 14.11 7.40
CA ASN A 492 -26.20 13.20 8.27
C ASN A 492 -27.27 12.41 7.49
#